data_AF-A0A7C3MX36-F1
#
_entry.id   AF-A0A7C3MX36-F1
#
_cell.length_a   1.000
_cell.length_b   1.000
_cell.length_c   1.000
_cell.angle_alpha   90.00
_cell.angle_beta   90.00
_cell.angle_gamma   90.00
#
_symmetry.space_group_name_H-M   'P 1'
#
loop_
_entity.id
_entity.type
_entity.pdbx_description
1 polymer ?
#
loop_
_entity_poly.entity_id
_entity_poly.type
_entity_poly.pdbx_seq_one_letter_code
_entity_poly.pdbx_strand_id
1 'polypeptide(L)'
;TDAQVFDQQAGMEFAMLNLWASLCGINLAHDTAYVGSGLIGCLKSLVYNDEIVGYVRHILCRGVVVNRETQAVEVMERVGPGGHFMMDEHTLHHFRNELWRPILANNDRYEIWKKKGGKTVGEKAEERVKEILKKHEPRPLSPEVLNELENIRTL
;
A
#
# COMPACT_ATOMS: atom_id res chain seq x y z
N THR A 1 -2.31 3.32 -16.36
CA THR A 1 -0.98 3.63 -16.90
C THR A 1 -0.97 3.29 -18.38
N ASP A 2 -0.17 4.01 -19.16
CA ASP A 2 0.05 3.73 -20.58
C ASP A 2 1.09 2.64 -20.82
N ALA A 3 1.83 2.26 -19.77
CA ALA A 3 2.73 1.13 -19.79
C ALA A 3 1.98 -0.12 -20.25
N GLN A 4 2.55 -0.86 -21.21
CA GLN A 4 1.92 -2.06 -21.77
C GLN A 4 2.04 -3.28 -20.85
N VAL A 5 2.94 -3.21 -19.87
CA VAL A 5 3.25 -4.29 -18.91
C VAL A 5 3.47 -3.70 -17.51
N PHE A 6 3.51 -4.57 -16.50
CA PHE A 6 3.94 -4.16 -15.16
C PHE A 6 5.46 -4.05 -15.09
N ASP A 7 5.96 -2.82 -15.20
CA ASP A 7 7.37 -2.47 -15.15
C ASP A 7 7.61 -1.17 -14.35
N GLN A 8 8.79 -0.57 -14.53
CA GLN A 8 9.17 0.69 -13.89
C GLN A 8 8.32 1.88 -14.35
N GLN A 9 7.92 1.91 -15.64
CA GLN A 9 7.03 2.96 -16.15
C GLN A 9 5.67 2.87 -15.45
N ALA A 10 5.09 1.67 -15.39
CA ALA A 10 3.83 1.44 -14.70
C ALA A 10 3.90 1.90 -13.24
N GLY A 11 4.97 1.52 -12.53
CA GLY A 11 5.17 1.91 -11.13
C GLY A 11 5.24 3.43 -10.92
N MET A 12 5.99 4.14 -11.76
CA MET A 12 6.10 5.60 -11.70
C MET A 12 4.76 6.29 -11.97
N GLU A 13 4.07 5.89 -13.04
CA GLU A 13 2.79 6.49 -13.43
C GLU A 13 1.70 6.23 -12.38
N PHE A 14 1.61 5.01 -11.85
CA PHE A 14 0.69 4.71 -10.75
C PHE A 14 0.98 5.59 -9.53
N ALA A 15 2.24 5.74 -9.12
CA ALA A 15 2.60 6.59 -7.99
C ALA A 15 2.18 8.04 -8.21
N MET A 16 2.47 8.61 -9.37
CA MET A 16 2.09 9.98 -9.70
C MET A 16 0.56 10.17 -9.75
N LEU A 17 -0.15 9.28 -10.44
CA LEU A 17 -1.61 9.38 -10.59
C LEU A 17 -2.33 9.28 -9.24
N ASN A 18 -1.95 8.34 -8.38
CA ASN A 18 -2.55 8.21 -7.05
C ASN A 18 -2.23 9.43 -6.16
N LEU A 19 -1.00 9.95 -6.24
CA LEU A 19 -0.60 11.15 -5.51
C LEU A 19 -1.42 12.36 -5.96
N TRP A 20 -1.52 12.60 -7.26
CA TRP A 20 -2.32 13.70 -7.83
C TRP A 20 -3.80 13.57 -7.49
N ALA A 21 -4.37 12.36 -7.61
CA ALA A 21 -5.76 12.13 -7.26
C ALA A 21 -6.04 12.50 -5.79
N SER A 22 -5.12 12.14 -4.89
CA SER A 22 -5.24 12.44 -3.46
C SER A 22 -5.07 13.93 -3.16
N LEU A 23 -4.08 14.59 -3.79
CA LEU A 23 -3.82 16.03 -3.62
C LEU A 23 -4.96 16.91 -4.15
N CYS A 24 -5.58 16.50 -5.26
CA CYS A 24 -6.70 17.22 -5.87
C CYS A 24 -8.05 16.92 -5.19
N GLY A 25 -8.09 16.07 -4.15
CA GLY A 25 -9.31 15.73 -3.45
C GLY A 25 -10.32 14.94 -4.29
N ILE A 26 -9.85 14.14 -5.26
CA ILE A 26 -10.71 13.30 -6.11
C ILE A 26 -11.47 12.31 -5.23
N ASN A 27 -12.80 12.29 -5.35
CA ASN A 27 -13.67 11.42 -4.52
C ASN A 27 -13.71 9.96 -5.00
N LEU A 28 -13.49 9.72 -6.29
CA LEU A 28 -13.47 8.38 -6.89
C LEU A 28 -12.33 8.29 -7.91
N ALA A 29 -11.23 7.64 -7.51
CA ALA A 29 -10.17 7.25 -8.44
C ALA A 29 -10.50 5.87 -9.02
N HIS A 30 -10.69 5.80 -10.34
CA HIS A 30 -10.93 4.54 -11.06
C HIS A 30 -9.69 4.14 -11.87
N ASP A 31 -9.73 2.94 -12.44
CA ASP A 31 -8.66 2.35 -13.25
C ASP A 31 -7.28 2.26 -12.59
N THR A 32 -7.28 2.23 -11.26
CA THR A 32 -6.11 2.18 -10.38
C THR A 32 -5.50 0.77 -10.35
N ALA A 33 -5.08 0.26 -11.51
CA ALA A 33 -4.37 -1.02 -11.71
C ALA A 33 -4.19 -1.40 -13.19
N TYR A 34 -4.90 -0.75 -14.11
CA TYR A 34 -4.88 -1.13 -15.53
C TYR A 34 -3.60 -0.69 -16.22
N VAL A 35 -3.10 -1.57 -17.07
CA VAL A 35 -2.01 -1.33 -18.03
C VAL A 35 -2.58 -1.24 -19.45
N GLY A 36 -1.76 -0.84 -20.41
CA GLY A 36 -2.18 -0.68 -21.81
C GLY A 36 -3.27 0.38 -21.97
N SER A 37 -3.15 1.51 -21.27
CA SER A 37 -4.11 2.62 -21.33
C SER A 37 -5.56 2.21 -21.01
N GLY A 38 -5.71 1.32 -20.02
CA GLY A 38 -7.03 0.84 -19.58
C GLY A 38 -7.50 -0.44 -20.27
N LEU A 39 -6.81 -0.92 -21.30
CA LEU A 39 -7.25 -2.06 -22.11
C LEU A 39 -6.82 -3.42 -21.55
N ILE A 40 -5.86 -3.45 -20.61
CA ILE A 40 -5.28 -4.69 -20.11
C ILE A 40 -5.39 -4.74 -18.58
N GLY A 41 -6.12 -5.74 -18.10
CA GLY A 41 -6.15 -6.08 -16.67
C GLY A 41 -4.88 -6.81 -16.27
N CYS A 42 -4.19 -6.33 -15.22
CA CYS A 42 -2.98 -6.96 -14.70
C CYS A 42 -3.06 -7.13 -13.18
N LEU A 43 -3.08 -8.39 -12.72
CA LEU A 43 -3.18 -8.70 -11.29
C LEU A 43 -1.95 -8.25 -10.48
N LYS A 44 -0.75 -8.29 -11.08
CA LYS A 44 0.47 -7.78 -10.44
C LYS A 44 0.39 -6.27 -10.22
N SER A 45 -0.06 -5.54 -11.24
CA SER A 45 -0.29 -4.10 -11.15
C SER A 45 -1.34 -3.76 -10.09
N LEU A 46 -2.41 -4.54 -9.98
CA LEU A 46 -3.44 -4.37 -8.96
C LEU A 46 -2.86 -4.49 -7.54
N VAL A 47 -2.10 -5.56 -7.28
CA VAL A 47 -1.48 -5.80 -5.98
C VAL A 47 -0.41 -4.75 -5.64
N TYR A 48 0.38 -4.30 -6.63
CA TYR A 48 1.36 -3.26 -6.39
C TYR A 48 0.71 -1.87 -6.22
N ASN A 49 -0.38 -1.60 -6.91
CA ASN A 49 -1.10 -0.35 -6.77
C ASN A 49 -1.81 -0.26 -5.41
N ASP A 50 -2.27 -1.37 -4.82
CA ASP A 50 -2.74 -1.42 -3.41
C ASP A 50 -1.65 -0.92 -2.45
N GLU A 51 -0.39 -1.32 -2.66
CA GLU A 51 0.73 -0.84 -1.86
C GLU A 51 0.98 0.67 -2.04
N ILE A 52 0.97 1.16 -3.29
CA ILE A 52 1.12 2.59 -3.60
C ILE A 52 0.01 3.40 -2.94
N VAL A 53 -1.25 2.97 -3.07
CA VAL A 53 -2.41 3.62 -2.46
C VAL A 53 -2.27 3.62 -0.94
N GLY A 54 -1.84 2.50 -0.34
CA GLY A 54 -1.56 2.42 1.09
C GLY A 54 -0.54 3.47 1.55
N TYR A 55 0.57 3.62 0.80
CA TYR A 55 1.58 4.63 1.09
C TYR A 55 1.03 6.05 0.94
N VAL A 56 0.39 6.36 -0.20
CA VAL A 56 -0.19 7.70 -0.48
C VAL A 56 -1.22 8.09 0.59
N ARG A 57 -2.11 7.16 0.98
CA ARG A 57 -3.09 7.39 2.06
C ARG A 57 -2.40 7.69 3.38
N HIS A 58 -1.31 6.99 3.70
CA HIS A 58 -0.57 7.23 4.93
C HIS A 58 0.10 8.61 4.95
N ILE A 59 0.72 9.04 3.85
CA ILE A 59 1.44 10.32 3.83
C ILE A 59 0.53 11.54 3.64
N LEU A 60 -0.55 11.42 2.87
CA LEU A 60 -1.43 12.55 2.53
C LEU A 60 -2.75 12.53 3.32
N CYS A 61 -3.46 11.40 3.32
CA CYS A 61 -4.82 11.36 3.86
C CYS A 61 -4.86 11.25 5.39
N ARG A 62 -3.87 10.61 6.01
CA ARG A 62 -3.74 10.58 7.47
C ARG A 62 -3.40 11.96 8.04
N GLY A 63 -2.61 12.74 7.28
CA GLY A 63 -2.08 14.02 7.72
C GLY A 63 -1.08 13.91 8.87
N VAL A 64 -0.64 15.06 9.38
CA VAL A 64 0.24 15.15 10.54
C VAL A 64 -0.60 15.55 11.75
N VAL A 65 -0.69 14.66 12.73
CA VAL A 65 -1.35 14.97 14.00
C VAL A 65 -0.45 15.94 14.77
N VAL A 66 -0.95 17.11 15.13
CA VAL A 66 -0.20 18.12 15.88
C VAL A 66 -0.82 18.29 17.26
N ASN A 67 -0.16 17.75 18.28
CA ASN A 67 -0.49 17.91 19.69
C ASN A 67 0.79 17.85 20.55
N ARG A 68 0.68 18.02 21.87
CA ARG A 68 1.84 18.02 22.77
C ARG A 68 2.67 16.74 22.69
N GLU A 69 2.02 15.59 22.54
CA GLU A 69 2.69 14.29 22.43
C GLU A 69 3.46 14.15 21.11
N THR A 70 2.83 14.51 19.99
CA THR A 70 3.45 14.37 18.66
C THR A 70 4.49 15.45 18.36
N GLN A 71 4.47 16.57 19.08
CA GLN A 71 5.53 17.58 19.04
C GLN A 71 6.85 17.07 19.65
N ALA A 72 6.80 16.08 20.56
CA ALA A 72 7.96 15.40 21.14
C ALA A 72 9.02 16.34 21.78
N VAL A 73 8.64 17.55 22.22
CA VAL A 73 9.57 18.55 22.78
C VAL A 73 10.29 18.03 24.03
N GLU A 74 9.56 17.37 24.92
CA GLU A 74 10.11 16.77 26.15
C GLU A 74 11.13 15.67 25.84
N VAL A 75 10.94 14.96 24.71
CA VAL A 75 11.89 13.94 24.24
C VAL A 75 13.17 14.61 23.72
N MET A 76 13.03 15.69 22.94
CA MET A 76 14.16 16.45 22.41
C MET A 76 15.02 17.04 23.53
N GLU A 77 14.39 17.61 24.57
CA GLU A 77 15.09 18.13 25.75
C GLU A 77 15.81 17.03 26.54
N ARG A 78 15.14 15.88 26.74
CA ARG A 78 15.70 14.74 27.48
C ARG A 78 16.89 14.09 26.78
N VAL A 79 16.83 13.92 25.45
CA VAL A 79 17.90 13.29 24.67
C VAL A 79 19.08 14.24 24.48
N GLY A 80 18.80 15.51 24.22
CA GLY A 80 19.81 16.56 24.06
C GLY A 80 20.73 16.39 22.85
N PRO A 81 21.67 17.33 22.65
CA PRO A 81 22.61 17.31 21.52
C PRO A 81 23.53 16.08 21.55
N GLY A 82 23.69 15.42 20.40
CA GLY A 82 24.56 14.24 20.26
C GLY A 82 23.98 12.92 20.77
N GLY A 83 22.78 12.94 21.36
CA GLY A 83 22.03 11.73 21.75
C GLY A 83 21.31 11.04 20.58
N HIS A 84 20.63 9.94 20.87
CA HIS A 84 19.79 9.22 19.91
C HIS A 84 18.43 8.84 20.49
N PHE A 85 17.40 8.81 19.64
CA PHE A 85 16.01 8.56 20.05
C PHE A 85 15.61 7.08 20.06
N MET A 86 16.43 6.18 19.50
CA MET A 86 16.04 4.79 19.21
C MET A 86 15.56 3.98 20.42
N MET A 87 16.08 4.28 21.61
CA MET A 87 15.76 3.57 22.86
C MET A 87 14.79 4.35 23.76
N ASP A 88 14.36 5.53 23.32
CA ASP A 88 13.43 6.34 24.11
C ASP A 88 12.02 5.73 24.08
N GLU A 89 11.32 5.77 25.22
CA GLU A 89 9.98 5.20 25.35
C GLU A 89 8.99 5.78 24.33
N HIS A 90 9.11 7.07 24.02
CA HIS A 90 8.28 7.71 23.00
C HIS A 90 8.46 7.04 21.63
N THR A 91 9.71 6.81 21.22
CA THR A 91 9.99 6.12 19.96
C THR A 91 9.44 4.69 19.99
N LEU A 92 9.65 3.94 21.07
CA LEU A 92 9.16 2.57 21.20
C LEU A 92 7.63 2.48 21.16
N HIS A 93 6.93 3.47 21.70
CA HIS A 93 5.47 3.55 21.70
C HIS A 93 4.91 3.90 20.32
N HIS A 94 5.51 4.88 19.63
CA HIS A 94 4.94 5.47 18.42
C HIS A 94 5.41 4.81 17.12
N PHE A 95 6.63 4.27 17.04
CA PHE A 95 7.23 3.89 15.75
C PHE A 95 6.43 2.87 14.94
N ARG A 96 5.69 1.97 15.61
CA ARG A 96 4.91 0.91 14.93
C ARG A 96 3.68 1.48 14.23
N ASN A 97 3.12 2.55 14.77
CA ASN A 97 1.89 3.16 14.29
C ASN A 97 2.18 4.37 13.39
N GLU A 98 3.29 5.08 13.63
CA GLU A 98 3.67 6.26 12.85
C GLU A 98 4.35 5.94 11.53
N LEU A 99 5.08 4.83 11.42
CA LEU A 99 5.78 4.49 10.18
C LEU A 99 4.96 3.55 9.30
N TRP A 100 4.72 3.95 8.06
CA TRP A 100 4.21 3.04 7.05
C TRP A 100 5.20 1.90 6.76
N ARG A 101 4.66 0.68 6.62
CA ARG A 101 5.46 -0.53 6.36
C ARG A 101 5.07 -1.14 5.03
N PRO A 102 6.01 -1.25 4.06
CA PRO A 102 5.72 -1.91 2.81
C PRO A 102 5.54 -3.41 3.00
N ILE A 103 4.73 -4.01 2.14
CA ILE A 103 4.53 -5.45 1.99
C ILE A 103 5.40 -5.98 0.83
N LEU A 104 5.49 -5.25 -0.28
CA LEU A 104 6.20 -5.63 -1.51
C LEU A 104 7.53 -4.87 -1.65
N ALA A 105 7.51 -3.54 -1.51
CA ALA A 105 8.70 -2.70 -1.58
C ALA A 105 9.74 -3.10 -0.53
N ASN A 106 11.01 -2.96 -0.89
CA ASN A 106 12.13 -3.47 -0.11
C ASN A 106 12.98 -2.34 0.46
N ASN A 107 13.02 -2.23 1.79
CA ASN A 107 13.90 -1.31 2.51
C ASN A 107 15.09 -2.03 3.20
N ASP A 108 15.25 -3.33 2.93
CA ASP A 108 16.36 -4.10 3.48
C ASP A 108 17.68 -3.69 2.85
N ARG A 109 18.77 -3.74 3.63
CA ARG A 109 20.14 -3.65 3.10
C ARG A 109 20.41 -4.79 2.13
N TYR A 110 21.29 -4.56 1.15
CA TYR A 110 21.59 -5.52 0.08
C TYR A 110 21.86 -6.94 0.58
N GLU A 111 22.71 -7.10 1.60
CA GLU A 111 23.04 -8.44 2.14
C GLU A 111 21.82 -9.18 2.70
N ILE A 112 20.89 -8.46 3.32
CA ILE A 112 19.65 -9.04 3.87
C ILE A 112 18.71 -9.40 2.72
N TRP A 113 18.51 -8.48 1.77
CA TRP A 113 17.69 -8.72 0.59
C TRP A 113 18.17 -9.94 -0.21
N LYS A 114 19.49 -10.05 -0.41
CA LYS A 114 20.13 -11.18 -1.08
C LYS A 114 19.91 -12.49 -0.31
N LYS A 115 20.09 -12.50 1.01
CA LYS A 115 19.80 -13.67 1.86
C LYS A 115 18.33 -14.09 1.84
N LYS A 116 17.41 -13.14 1.67
CA LYS A 116 15.96 -13.39 1.50
C LYS A 116 15.57 -13.85 0.09
N GLY A 117 16.54 -14.10 -0.78
CA GLY A 117 16.33 -14.62 -2.14
C GLY A 117 16.42 -13.57 -3.25
N GLY A 118 16.72 -12.30 -2.94
CA GLY A 118 17.01 -11.29 -3.96
C GLY A 118 15.83 -11.00 -4.90
N LYS A 119 14.59 -11.14 -4.43
CA LYS A 119 13.40 -10.98 -5.27
C LYS A 119 13.14 -9.52 -5.61
N THR A 120 12.81 -9.29 -6.87
CA THR A 120 12.27 -8.03 -7.38
C THR A 120 10.84 -7.81 -6.86
N VAL A 121 10.36 -6.56 -6.96
CA VAL A 121 8.95 -6.23 -6.69
C VAL A 121 8.00 -7.01 -7.60
N GLY A 122 8.38 -7.22 -8.87
CA GLY A 122 7.60 -7.99 -9.84
C GLY A 122 7.34 -9.42 -9.39
N GLU A 123 8.38 -10.10 -8.90
CA GLU A 123 8.28 -11.47 -8.38
C GLU A 123 7.46 -11.53 -7.08
N LYS A 124 7.67 -10.57 -6.17
CA LYS A 124 6.85 -10.48 -4.95
C LYS A 124 5.37 -10.23 -5.23
N ALA A 125 5.06 -9.38 -6.20
CA ALA A 125 3.69 -9.10 -6.62
C ALA A 125 3.02 -10.38 -7.18
N GLU A 126 3.74 -11.14 -8.02
CA GLU A 126 3.27 -12.43 -8.54
C GLU A 126 2.96 -13.43 -7.41
N GLU A 127 3.85 -13.53 -6.42
CA GLU A 127 3.65 -14.40 -5.25
C GLU A 127 2.45 -13.98 -4.43
N ARG A 128 2.28 -12.67 -4.22
CA ARG A 128 1.16 -12.12 -3.47
C ARG A 128 -0.18 -12.34 -4.18
N VAL A 129 -0.22 -12.22 -5.51
CA VAL A 129 -1.40 -12.57 -6.32
C VAL A 129 -1.78 -14.03 -6.08
N LYS A 130 -0.82 -14.95 -6.21
CA LYS A 130 -1.05 -16.39 -5.99
C LYS A 130 -1.51 -16.69 -4.57
N GLU A 131 -0.94 -16.01 -3.58
CA GLU A 131 -1.33 -16.15 -2.19
C GLU A 131 -2.79 -15.74 -1.96
N ILE A 132 -3.19 -14.56 -2.46
CA ILE A 132 -4.55 -14.04 -2.31
C ILE A 132 -5.54 -14.98 -2.99
N LEU A 133 -5.28 -15.38 -4.25
CA LEU A 133 -6.17 -16.27 -4.99
C LEU A 133 -6.33 -17.65 -4.31
N LYS A 134 -5.29 -18.13 -3.62
CA LYS A 134 -5.34 -19.42 -2.92
C LYS A 134 -6.07 -19.35 -1.58
N LYS A 135 -5.96 -18.23 -0.86
CA LYS A 135 -6.40 -18.11 0.55
C LYS A 135 -7.69 -17.31 0.73
N HIS A 136 -8.07 -16.47 -0.23
CA HIS A 136 -9.21 -15.58 -0.07
C HIS A 136 -10.52 -16.35 -0.19
N GLU A 137 -11.31 -16.34 0.88
CA GLU A 137 -12.68 -16.82 0.90
C GLU A 137 -13.63 -15.61 0.97
N PRO A 138 -14.49 -15.39 -0.04
CA PRO A 138 -15.44 -14.29 0.00
C PRO A 138 -16.46 -14.52 1.11
N ARG A 139 -16.95 -13.43 1.71
CA ARG A 139 -18.05 -13.52 2.68
C ARG A 139 -19.27 -14.12 1.98
N PRO A 140 -19.85 -15.22 2.50
CA PRO A 140 -21.00 -15.85 1.85
C PRO A 140 -22.20 -14.90 1.88
N LEU A 141 -22.95 -14.89 0.77
CA LEU A 141 -24.25 -14.24 0.71
C LEU A 141 -25.30 -15.12 1.38
N SER A 142 -26.37 -14.50 1.89
CA SER A 142 -27.47 -15.27 2.47
C SER A 142 -28.20 -16.07 1.40
N PRO A 143 -28.79 -17.23 1.74
CA PRO A 143 -29.55 -18.05 0.79
C PRO A 143 -30.65 -17.26 0.07
N GLU A 144 -31.31 -16.33 0.77
CA GLU A 144 -32.38 -15.50 0.21
C GLU A 144 -31.85 -14.59 -0.90
N VAL A 145 -30.70 -13.93 -0.69
CA VAL A 145 -30.05 -13.09 -1.71
C VAL A 145 -29.60 -13.92 -2.90
N LEU A 146 -29.02 -15.10 -2.67
CA LEU A 146 -28.59 -15.99 -3.75
C LEU A 146 -29.76 -16.45 -4.62
N ASN A 147 -30.89 -16.81 -4.00
CA ASN A 147 -32.10 -17.21 -4.73
C ASN A 147 -32.65 -16.06 -5.58
N GLU A 148 -32.67 -14.83 -5.06
CA GLU A 148 -33.15 -13.68 -5.82
C GLU A 148 -32.23 -13.33 -7.00
N LEU A 149 -30.91 -13.45 -6.83
CA LEU A 149 -29.96 -13.28 -7.93
C LEU A 149 -30.16 -14.31 -9.04
N GLU A 150 -30.47 -15.56 -8.68
CA GLU A 150 -30.78 -16.63 -9.62
C GLU A 150 -32.11 -16.38 -10.37
N ASN A 151 -33.14 -15.89 -9.66
CA ASN A 151 -34.40 -15.48 -10.30
C ASN A 151 -34.17 -14.37 -11.33
N ILE A 152 -33.42 -13.31 -10.98
CA ILE A 152 -33.14 -12.19 -11.89
C ILE A 152 -32.32 -12.65 -13.11
N ARG A 153 -31.35 -13.56 -12.93
CA ARG A 153 -30.50 -14.08 -14.02
C ARG A 153 -31.29 -14.81 -15.10
N THR A 154 -32.44 -15.39 -14.75
CA THR A 154 -33.25 -16.21 -15.65
C THR A 154 -34.37 -15.43 -16.37
N LEU A 155 -34.57 -14.15 -16.03
CA LEU A 155 -35.41 -13.20 -16.77
C LEU A 155 -34.68 -12.62 -17.98
#